data_AF-A0AAV3QBL9-F1
#
_entry.id   AF-A0AAV3QBL9-F1
#
_cell.length_a   1.000
_cell.length_b   1.000
_cell.length_c   1.000
_cell.angle_alpha   90.00
_cell.angle_beta   90.00
_cell.angle_gamma   90.00
#
_symmetry.space_group_name_H-M   'P 1'
#
loop_
_entity.id
_entity.type
_entity.pdbx_description
1 polymer ?
#
loop_
_entity_poly.entity_id
_entity_poly.type
_entity_poly.pdbx_seq_one_letter_code
_entity_poly.pdbx_strand_id
1 'polypeptide(L)'
;MYNIFGIKSWCPITAAQAMVLSRLEEDGGTVRRRGVLTRVDRELDKGKYKEALSLVKQLQRQPGRLRGFGAIKLVPNKMLELNGLQNREISSASCTGEPSLIDNVMHSIECCRRFAIEEQEGLASESVSSVDNESDNSASEDHFMCLQHEAGHFLVGYLLGILPKRYRIPSVQDLMEERFAGGMVEFLGFEFLSEIDVADTLNKHRKKTKGTLSNETLNRFLCVVVAGLVAEHLLFGYSEMLHSDVKKMDNVLKWLDFTEDEAYYRVRYAALNSIIMLSTHDLARSKLAEAMASRRSISFCIHTIENSLK
;
A
#
# COMPACT_ATOMS: atom_id res chain seq x y z
N MET A 1 35.87 -0.70 6.09
CA MET A 1 35.69 -1.94 5.31
C MET A 1 34.76 -2.86 6.09
N TYR A 2 33.45 -2.70 5.91
CA TYR A 2 32.47 -3.68 6.36
C TYR A 2 31.69 -4.13 5.12
N ASN A 3 31.83 -5.41 4.83
CA ASN A 3 31.26 -6.11 3.71
C ASN A 3 29.96 -6.74 4.20
N ILE A 4 28.81 -6.14 3.86
CA ILE A 4 27.48 -6.72 4.07
C ILE A 4 26.68 -6.54 2.78
N PHE A 5 27.22 -7.03 1.66
CA PHE A 5 26.42 -7.28 0.46
C PHE A 5 25.94 -8.73 0.49
N GLY A 6 24.78 -8.92 1.12
CA GLY A 6 23.95 -10.11 0.99
C GLY A 6 22.82 -9.89 -0.01
N ILE A 7 23.07 -9.18 -1.11
CA ILE A 7 22.13 -9.13 -2.24
C ILE A 7 22.17 -10.51 -2.88
N LYS A 8 21.23 -11.38 -2.50
CA LYS A 8 20.94 -12.58 -3.28
C LYS A 8 20.61 -12.13 -4.69
N SER A 9 21.49 -12.47 -5.63
CA SER A 9 21.31 -12.29 -7.06
C SER A 9 19.89 -12.67 -7.46
N TRP A 10 19.12 -11.65 -7.86
CA TRP A 10 17.80 -11.83 -8.43
C TRP A 10 17.99 -12.44 -9.82
N CYS A 11 17.84 -13.76 -9.94
CA CYS A 11 17.75 -14.40 -11.25
C CYS A 11 16.33 -14.21 -11.77
N PRO A 12 16.11 -13.50 -12.90
CA PRO A 12 14.81 -13.50 -13.54
C PRO A 12 14.53 -14.93 -13.99
N ILE A 13 13.56 -15.58 -13.35
CA ILE A 13 13.02 -16.84 -13.84
C ILE A 13 12.49 -16.54 -15.24
N THR A 14 13.08 -17.17 -16.26
CA THR A 14 12.61 -17.00 -17.64
C THR A 14 11.11 -17.32 -17.71
N ALA A 15 10.35 -16.63 -18.54
CA ALA A 15 8.91 -16.88 -18.71
C ALA A 15 8.60 -18.38 -18.96
N ALA A 16 9.52 -19.10 -19.60
CA ALA A 16 9.47 -20.53 -19.81
C ALA A 16 9.60 -21.35 -18.51
N GLN A 17 10.52 -21.00 -17.60
CA GLN A 17 10.67 -21.69 -16.30
C GLN A 17 9.51 -21.38 -15.35
N ALA A 18 8.94 -20.17 -15.40
CA ALA A 18 7.73 -19.82 -14.66
C ALA A 18 6.48 -20.60 -15.17
N MET A 19 6.41 -20.83 -16.48
CA MET A 19 5.38 -21.68 -17.10
C MET A 19 5.52 -23.18 -16.78
N VAL A 20 6.75 -23.67 -16.60
CA VAL A 20 7.00 -25.09 -16.29
C VAL A 20 6.73 -25.39 -14.82
N LEU A 21 7.05 -24.48 -13.89
CA LEU A 21 6.74 -24.64 -12.46
C LEU A 21 5.25 -24.49 -12.13
N SER A 22 4.48 -23.78 -12.96
CA SER A 22 3.02 -23.63 -12.80
C SER A 22 2.19 -24.80 -13.34
N ARG A 23 2.83 -25.80 -13.96
CA ARG A 23 2.16 -27.03 -14.46
C ARG A 23 2.14 -28.20 -13.47
N LEU A 24 2.58 -28.00 -12.24
CA LEU A 24 2.38 -28.98 -11.17
C LEU A 24 0.90 -28.94 -10.73
N GLU A 25 0.16 -29.97 -11.14
CA GLU A 25 -1.22 -30.33 -10.77
C GLU A 25 -2.06 -29.21 -10.16
N GLU A 26 -2.61 -28.35 -11.03
CA GLU A 26 -3.63 -27.41 -10.59
C GLU A 26 -4.91 -28.16 -10.23
N ASP A 27 -5.21 -28.20 -8.93
CA ASP A 27 -6.48 -28.72 -8.42
C ASP A 27 -7.67 -28.09 -9.18
N GLY A 28 -8.74 -28.85 -9.39
CA GLY A 28 -9.93 -28.39 -10.10
C GLY A 28 -10.53 -27.11 -9.49
N GLY A 29 -10.32 -26.89 -8.18
CA GLY A 29 -10.66 -25.64 -7.50
C GLY A 29 -9.89 -24.42 -8.03
N THR A 30 -8.60 -24.56 -8.31
CA THR A 30 -7.73 -23.51 -8.86
C THR A 30 -8.14 -23.13 -10.28
N VAL A 31 -8.43 -24.11 -11.14
CA VAL A 31 -8.90 -23.88 -12.51
C VAL A 31 -10.23 -23.12 -12.50
N ARG A 32 -11.17 -23.54 -11.65
CA ARG A 32 -12.48 -22.88 -11.49
C ARG A 32 -12.33 -21.45 -10.97
N ARG A 33 -11.47 -21.22 -9.97
CA ARG A 33 -11.19 -19.89 -9.42
C ARG A 33 -10.74 -18.94 -10.53
N ARG A 34 -9.75 -19.34 -11.33
CA ARG A 34 -9.25 -18.51 -12.44
C ARG A 34 -10.35 -18.17 -13.44
N GLY A 35 -11.17 -19.14 -13.84
CA GLY A 35 -12.28 -18.90 -14.78
C GLY A 35 -13.28 -17.86 -14.29
N VAL A 36 -13.59 -17.83 -12.99
CA VAL A 36 -14.45 -16.79 -12.40
C VAL A 36 -13.72 -15.46 -12.28
N LEU A 37 -12.45 -15.45 -11.87
CA LEU A 37 -11.67 -14.22 -11.77
C LEU A 37 -11.47 -13.53 -13.14
N THR A 38 -11.36 -14.28 -14.24
CA THR A 38 -11.37 -13.68 -15.59
C THR A 38 -12.69 -12.94 -15.90
N ARG A 39 -13.82 -13.38 -15.32
CA ARG A 39 -15.08 -12.62 -15.42
C ARG A 39 -15.03 -11.33 -14.60
N VAL A 40 -14.29 -11.30 -13.48
CA VAL A 40 -14.09 -10.10 -12.67
C VAL A 40 -13.39 -9.01 -13.50
N ASP A 41 -12.27 -9.34 -14.18
CA ASP A 41 -11.57 -8.39 -15.05
C ASP A 41 -12.52 -7.80 -16.10
N ARG A 42 -13.30 -8.64 -16.79
CA ARG A 42 -14.25 -8.17 -17.81
C ARG A 42 -15.29 -7.21 -17.25
N GLU A 43 -15.78 -7.43 -16.04
CA GLU A 43 -16.74 -6.50 -15.42
C GLU A 43 -16.05 -5.22 -14.94
N LEU A 44 -14.80 -5.29 -14.44
CA LEU A 44 -13.99 -4.11 -14.12
C LEU A 44 -13.73 -3.24 -15.38
N ASP A 45 -13.34 -3.85 -16.49
CA ASP A 45 -13.09 -3.18 -17.77
C ASP A 45 -14.35 -2.46 -18.31
N LYS A 46 -15.54 -3.01 -18.02
CA LYS A 46 -16.82 -2.42 -18.39
C LYS A 46 -17.31 -1.34 -17.42
N GLY A 47 -16.56 -1.05 -16.34
CA GLY A 47 -17.00 -0.18 -15.25
C GLY A 47 -18.15 -0.75 -14.41
N LYS A 48 -18.43 -2.05 -14.52
CA LYS A 48 -19.48 -2.78 -13.79
C LYS A 48 -18.96 -3.24 -12.42
N TYR A 49 -18.64 -2.26 -11.59
CA TYR A 49 -17.93 -2.48 -10.34
C TYR A 49 -18.72 -3.28 -9.29
N LYS A 50 -20.04 -3.10 -9.25
CA LYS A 50 -20.92 -3.82 -8.31
C LYS A 50 -20.97 -5.32 -8.65
N GLU A 51 -21.03 -5.62 -9.95
CA GLU A 51 -21.01 -6.98 -10.49
C GLU A 51 -19.65 -7.65 -10.25
N ALA A 52 -18.55 -6.93 -10.51
CA ALA A 52 -17.20 -7.41 -10.20
C ALA A 52 -17.05 -7.77 -8.71
N LEU A 53 -17.48 -6.89 -7.80
CA LEU A 53 -17.44 -7.15 -6.36
C LEU A 53 -18.35 -8.33 -5.95
N SER A 54 -19.52 -8.46 -6.58
CA SER A 54 -20.44 -9.58 -6.34
C SER A 54 -19.80 -10.93 -6.70
N LEU A 55 -19.10 -11.00 -7.84
CA LEU A 55 -18.36 -12.20 -8.26
C LEU A 55 -17.27 -12.59 -7.26
N VAL A 56 -16.48 -11.62 -6.78
CA VAL A 56 -15.45 -11.84 -5.76
C VAL A 56 -16.06 -12.35 -4.45
N LYS A 57 -17.17 -11.74 -3.99
CA LYS A 57 -17.89 -12.18 -2.78
C LYS A 57 -18.51 -13.58 -2.94
N GLN A 58 -18.98 -13.93 -4.14
CA GLN A 58 -19.50 -15.27 -4.42
C GLN A 58 -18.38 -16.32 -4.33
N LEU A 59 -17.17 -15.99 -4.80
CA LEU A 59 -16.02 -16.89 -4.71
C LEU A 59 -15.61 -17.19 -3.26
N GLN A 60 -15.84 -16.30 -2.30
CA GLN A 60 -15.57 -16.60 -0.88
C GLN A 60 -16.39 -17.80 -0.34
N ARG A 61 -17.53 -18.11 -0.98
CA ARG A 61 -18.51 -19.11 -0.49
C ARG A 61 -18.44 -20.48 -1.21
N GLN A 62 -17.47 -20.72 -2.09
CA GLN A 62 -17.45 -21.90 -2.99
C GLN A 62 -16.15 -22.73 -2.91
N PRO A 63 -16.11 -23.96 -3.47
CA PRO A 63 -14.87 -24.74 -3.63
C PRO A 63 -13.86 -23.96 -4.50
N GLY A 64 -12.58 -23.93 -4.10
CA GLY A 64 -11.59 -23.02 -4.71
C GLY A 64 -11.72 -21.57 -4.21
N ARG A 65 -12.26 -21.38 -3.00
CA ARG A 65 -12.54 -20.06 -2.41
C ARG A 65 -11.36 -19.11 -2.39
N LEU A 66 -11.67 -17.81 -2.38
CA LEU A 66 -10.73 -16.77 -1.97
C LEU A 66 -10.60 -16.84 -0.45
N ARG A 67 -9.42 -17.21 0.04
CA ARG A 67 -9.07 -17.33 1.45
C ARG A 67 -8.60 -16.01 2.04
N GLY A 68 -8.04 -15.12 1.22
CA GLY A 68 -7.46 -13.86 1.67
C GLY A 68 -8.40 -12.67 1.58
N PHE A 69 -9.30 -12.63 0.60
CA PHE A 69 -10.17 -11.46 0.40
C PHE A 69 -11.03 -11.20 1.64
N GLY A 70 -10.82 -10.07 2.32
CA GLY A 70 -11.56 -9.72 3.53
C GLY A 70 -11.36 -10.69 4.71
N ALA A 71 -10.28 -11.45 4.71
CA ALA A 71 -10.00 -12.46 5.73
C ALA A 71 -9.48 -11.84 7.03
N ILE A 72 -8.88 -10.65 6.95
CA ILE A 72 -8.26 -9.99 8.10
C ILE A 72 -9.25 -9.02 8.74
N LYS A 73 -9.40 -9.15 10.05
CA LYS A 73 -10.08 -8.16 10.89
C LYS A 73 -9.02 -7.34 11.60
N LEU A 74 -9.17 -6.02 11.55
CA LEU A 74 -8.27 -5.10 12.23
C LEU A 74 -8.33 -5.32 13.74
N VAL A 75 -7.18 -5.21 14.40
CA VAL A 75 -7.06 -5.34 15.87
C VAL A 75 -7.90 -4.25 16.53
N PRO A 76 -8.73 -4.50 17.56
CA PRO A 76 -9.56 -3.44 18.15
C PRO A 76 -8.75 -2.25 18.69
N ASN A 77 -9.18 -1.02 18.35
CA ASN A 77 -8.49 0.22 18.76
C ASN A 77 -8.43 0.40 20.30
N LYS A 78 -9.40 -0.16 21.04
CA LYS A 78 -9.44 -0.09 22.50
C LYS A 78 -8.25 -0.78 23.19
N MET A 79 -7.61 -1.77 22.56
CA MET A 79 -6.36 -2.34 23.08
C MET A 79 -5.19 -1.36 22.98
N LEU A 80 -5.20 -0.45 22.01
CA LEU A 80 -4.13 0.53 21.81
C LEU A 80 -4.31 1.77 22.69
N GLU A 81 -5.54 2.13 23.06
CA GLU A 81 -5.81 3.14 24.11
C GLU A 81 -5.36 2.65 25.51
N LEU A 82 -5.65 1.39 25.86
CA LEU A 82 -5.19 0.78 27.13
C LEU A 82 -3.67 0.66 27.19
N ASN A 83 -3.04 0.34 26.07
CA ASN A 83 -1.58 0.36 25.93
C ASN A 83 -1.03 1.78 25.80
N GLY A 84 -1.83 2.84 25.67
CA GLY A 84 -1.36 4.23 25.70
C GLY A 84 -0.69 4.59 27.04
N LEU A 85 -1.14 3.96 28.13
CA LEU A 85 -0.50 4.06 29.45
C LEU A 85 0.74 3.16 29.59
N GLN A 86 0.86 2.11 28.76
CA GLN A 86 1.94 1.11 28.83
C GLN A 86 2.99 1.27 27.73
N ASN A 87 2.72 2.03 26.66
CA ASN A 87 3.64 2.33 25.57
C ASN A 87 4.73 3.32 26.01
N ARG A 88 4.54 4.02 27.14
CA ARG A 88 5.64 4.73 27.81
C ARG A 88 6.63 3.75 28.46
N GLU A 89 6.21 2.51 28.74
CA GLU A 89 7.06 1.46 29.30
C GLU A 89 7.62 0.50 28.22
N ILE A 90 6.96 0.32 27.07
CA ILE A 90 7.50 -0.54 25.99
C ILE A 90 8.68 0.13 25.25
N SER A 91 8.75 1.47 25.23
CA SER A 91 9.96 2.20 24.82
C SER A 91 11.16 1.98 25.77
N SER A 92 10.97 1.32 26.92
CA SER A 92 12.05 1.03 27.89
C SER A 92 12.56 -0.41 27.88
N ALA A 93 12.08 -1.28 26.98
CA ALA A 93 12.43 -2.71 26.99
C ALA A 93 13.33 -3.19 25.84
N SER A 94 13.76 -2.32 24.91
CA SER A 94 14.85 -2.64 23.98
C SER A 94 16.12 -1.92 24.41
N CYS A 95 17.05 -2.65 25.03
CA CYS A 95 18.38 -2.17 25.42
C CYS A 95 19.33 -1.95 24.22
N THR A 96 18.79 -1.54 23.08
CA THR A 96 19.52 -1.16 21.86
C THR A 96 18.89 0.14 21.40
N GLY A 97 19.64 1.24 21.37
CA GLY A 97 19.14 2.59 21.08
C GLY A 97 18.61 2.82 19.66
N GLU A 98 18.18 1.77 18.95
CA GLU A 98 17.60 1.85 17.61
C GLU A 98 16.06 1.98 17.70
N PRO A 99 15.45 2.92 16.96
CA PRO A 99 13.99 3.07 16.94
C PRO A 99 13.29 1.81 16.40
N SER A 100 12.09 1.52 16.89
CA SER A 100 11.30 0.40 16.37
C SER A 100 10.77 0.71 14.96
N LEU A 101 10.40 -0.32 14.19
CA LEU A 101 9.84 -0.15 12.82
C LEU A 101 8.64 0.81 12.80
N ILE A 102 7.75 0.72 13.80
CA ILE A 102 6.60 1.64 13.88
C ILE A 102 7.06 3.08 14.14
N ASP A 103 8.12 3.28 14.92
CA ASP A 103 8.64 4.62 15.20
C ASP A 103 9.31 5.21 13.95
N ASN A 104 10.01 4.40 13.15
CA ASN A 104 10.55 4.81 11.84
C ASN A 104 9.44 5.21 10.86
N VAL A 105 8.38 4.39 10.75
CA VAL A 105 7.21 4.69 9.90
C VAL A 105 6.54 6.00 10.32
N MET A 106 6.27 6.17 11.62
CA MET A 106 5.66 7.40 12.15
C MET A 106 6.58 8.61 11.96
N HIS A 107 7.89 8.44 12.11
CA HIS A 107 8.88 9.49 11.89
C HIS A 107 8.89 9.95 10.43
N SER A 108 8.86 9.03 9.45
CA SER A 108 8.79 9.39 8.02
C SER A 108 7.52 10.17 7.68
N ILE A 109 6.37 9.82 8.28
CA ILE A 109 5.12 10.58 8.10
C ILE A 109 5.27 12.01 8.63
N GLU A 110 5.88 12.16 9.81
CA GLU A 110 6.09 13.47 10.41
C GLU A 110 7.08 14.33 9.60
N CYS A 111 8.19 13.75 9.15
CA CYS A 111 9.14 14.42 8.27
C CYS A 111 8.45 14.92 6.99
N CYS A 112 7.62 14.09 6.35
CA CYS A 112 6.86 14.52 5.18
C CYS A 112 5.92 15.69 5.45
N ARG A 113 5.21 15.67 6.59
CA ARG A 113 4.32 16.78 6.97
C ARG A 113 5.09 18.07 7.14
N ARG A 114 6.25 18.01 7.80
CA ARG A 114 7.15 19.15 7.98
C ARG A 114 7.65 19.70 6.64
N PHE A 115 8.14 18.84 5.76
CA PHE A 115 8.58 19.25 4.42
C PHE A 115 7.47 19.95 3.63
N ALA A 116 6.22 19.46 3.71
CA ALA A 116 5.08 20.09 3.04
C ALA A 116 4.72 21.48 3.61
N ILE A 117 5.02 21.76 4.89
CA ILE A 117 4.85 23.09 5.49
C ILE A 117 5.98 24.02 5.05
N GLU A 118 7.23 23.54 5.12
CA GLU A 118 8.42 24.31 4.74
C GLU A 118 8.38 24.74 3.26
N GLU A 119 7.88 23.88 2.36
CA GLU A 119 7.66 24.22 0.95
C GLU A 119 6.59 25.32 0.75
N GLN A 120 5.54 25.33 1.58
CA GLN A 120 4.48 26.35 1.53
C GLN A 120 4.93 27.70 2.10
N GLU A 121 5.87 27.71 3.04
CA GLU A 121 6.41 28.91 3.69
C GLU A 121 7.58 29.57 2.92
N GLY A 122 7.99 29.01 1.77
CA GLY A 122 8.98 29.61 0.87
C GLY A 122 10.41 29.57 1.39
N LEU A 123 10.71 28.75 2.40
CA LEU A 123 12.07 28.52 2.92
C LEU A 123 12.73 27.35 2.18
N ALA A 124 12.84 27.44 0.85
CA ALA A 124 13.60 26.47 0.09
C ALA A 124 15.10 26.76 0.27
N SER A 125 15.81 25.94 1.05
CA SER A 125 17.27 25.92 0.98
C SER A 125 17.69 25.49 -0.42
N GLU A 126 18.29 26.42 -1.15
CA GLU A 126 19.11 26.12 -2.32
C GLU A 126 20.22 25.16 -1.89
N SER A 127 20.13 23.90 -2.33
CA SER A 127 21.29 23.05 -2.48
C SER A 127 21.24 22.34 -3.83
N VAL A 128 21.64 23.10 -4.85
CA VAL A 128 22.23 22.53 -6.05
C VAL A 128 23.67 22.15 -5.70
N SER A 129 23.99 20.86 -5.72
CA SER A 129 25.33 20.41 -6.06
C SER A 129 25.27 19.16 -6.92
N SER A 130 25.96 19.30 -8.05
CA SER A 130 26.08 18.45 -9.22
C SER A 130 26.98 17.21 -9.05
N VAL A 131 26.91 16.34 -10.08
CA VAL A 131 27.79 15.21 -10.49
C VAL A 131 27.63 13.95 -9.63
N ASP A 132 27.23 12.76 -10.12
CA ASP A 132 27.90 11.94 -11.15
C ASP A 132 26.97 10.91 -11.86
N ASN A 133 27.47 10.40 -13.00
CA ASN A 133 26.91 9.36 -13.88
C ASN A 133 26.59 8.02 -13.16
N GLU A 134 25.43 7.90 -12.50
CA GLU A 134 24.84 6.61 -12.07
C GLU A 134 23.37 6.45 -12.50
N SER A 135 23.01 7.03 -13.64
CA SER A 135 21.61 7.23 -14.08
C SER A 135 20.77 5.96 -14.29
N ASP A 136 21.37 4.79 -14.53
CA ASP A 136 20.62 3.56 -14.82
C ASP A 136 20.29 2.75 -13.56
N ASN A 137 21.13 2.78 -12.52
CA ASN A 137 20.93 1.96 -11.32
C ASN A 137 19.89 2.59 -10.38
N SER A 138 19.89 3.93 -10.23
CA SER A 138 18.93 4.63 -9.37
C SER A 138 17.49 4.46 -9.86
N ALA A 139 17.23 4.62 -11.16
CA ALA A 139 15.87 4.49 -11.71
C ALA A 139 15.32 3.06 -11.60
N SER A 140 16.19 2.04 -11.67
CA SER A 140 15.80 0.65 -11.43
C SER A 140 15.48 0.38 -9.96
N GLU A 141 16.23 0.98 -9.03
CA GLU A 141 15.97 0.93 -7.59
C GLU A 141 14.66 1.66 -7.24
N ASP A 142 14.44 2.86 -7.79
CA ASP A 142 13.20 3.63 -7.64
C ASP A 142 11.99 2.86 -8.17
N HIS A 143 12.14 2.23 -9.35
CA HIS A 143 11.11 1.37 -9.93
C HIS A 143 10.80 0.17 -9.04
N PHE A 144 11.82 -0.46 -8.46
CA PHE A 144 11.64 -1.58 -7.55
C PHE A 144 10.97 -1.15 -6.24
N MET A 145 11.34 0.01 -5.69
CA MET A 145 10.68 0.59 -4.52
C MET A 145 9.20 0.87 -4.80
N CYS A 146 8.90 1.55 -5.92
CA CYS A 146 7.53 1.82 -6.34
C CYS A 146 6.70 0.53 -6.51
N LEU A 147 7.27 -0.52 -7.11
CA LEU A 147 6.59 -1.82 -7.21
C LEU A 147 6.19 -2.39 -5.85
N GLN A 148 7.09 -2.30 -4.87
CA GLN A 148 6.85 -2.81 -3.52
C GLN A 148 5.83 -1.96 -2.77
N HIS A 149 5.91 -0.64 -2.95
CA HIS A 149 4.94 0.33 -2.43
C HIS A 149 3.52 0.00 -2.90
N GLU A 150 3.32 -0.09 -4.22
CA GLU A 150 2.00 -0.37 -4.79
C GLU A 150 1.50 -1.78 -4.45
N ALA A 151 2.39 -2.78 -4.41
CA ALA A 151 2.04 -4.12 -3.93
C ALA A 151 1.61 -4.12 -2.46
N GLY A 152 2.18 -3.23 -1.63
CA GLY A 152 1.77 -3.00 -0.25
C GLY A 152 0.32 -2.54 -0.15
N HIS A 153 -0.04 -1.46 -0.87
CA HIS A 153 -1.42 -0.99 -0.98
C HIS A 153 -2.37 -2.09 -1.43
N PHE A 154 -2.05 -2.74 -2.56
CA PHE A 154 -2.89 -3.76 -3.17
C PHE A 154 -3.17 -4.90 -2.20
N LEU A 155 -2.12 -5.45 -1.58
CA LEU A 155 -2.24 -6.60 -0.69
C LEU A 155 -3.07 -6.26 0.55
N VAL A 156 -2.79 -5.14 1.22
CA VAL A 156 -3.53 -4.74 2.42
C VAL A 156 -5.00 -4.48 2.08
N GLY A 157 -5.30 -3.78 0.99
CA GLY A 157 -6.69 -3.55 0.57
C GLY A 157 -7.43 -4.86 0.28
N TYR A 158 -6.78 -5.78 -0.44
CA TYR A 158 -7.33 -7.11 -0.71
C TYR A 158 -7.65 -7.88 0.57
N LEU A 159 -6.70 -7.95 1.51
CA LEU A 159 -6.85 -8.66 2.78
C LEU A 159 -7.96 -8.07 3.67
N LEU A 160 -8.20 -6.77 3.56
CA LEU A 160 -9.27 -6.05 4.26
C LEU A 160 -10.62 -6.11 3.54
N GLY A 161 -10.69 -6.75 2.37
CA GLY A 161 -11.94 -6.97 1.62
C GLY A 161 -12.35 -5.80 0.74
N ILE A 162 -11.38 -4.98 0.37
CA ILE A 162 -11.54 -3.84 -0.53
C ILE A 162 -10.98 -4.26 -1.88
N LEU A 163 -11.83 -4.31 -2.91
CA LEU A 163 -11.44 -4.82 -4.23
C LEU A 163 -10.59 -3.78 -4.97
N PRO A 164 -9.32 -4.09 -5.33
CA PRO A 164 -8.57 -3.27 -6.28
C PRO A 164 -9.26 -3.29 -7.64
N LYS A 165 -9.50 -2.12 -8.24
CA LYS A 165 -10.16 -2.01 -9.56
C LYS A 165 -9.18 -1.74 -10.70
N ARG A 166 -8.05 -1.09 -10.40
CA ARG A 166 -7.00 -0.73 -11.36
C ARG A 166 -5.70 -0.47 -10.61
N TYR A 167 -4.58 -0.73 -11.26
CA TYR A 167 -3.29 -0.23 -10.80
C TYR A 167 -2.45 0.25 -11.99
N ARG A 168 -1.46 1.11 -11.70
CA ARG A 168 -0.45 1.55 -12.65
C ARG A 168 0.90 1.54 -11.95
N ILE A 169 1.90 1.00 -12.64
CA ILE A 169 3.30 1.11 -12.25
C ILE A 169 4.01 1.89 -13.36
N PRO A 170 4.74 2.97 -13.06
CA PRO A 170 5.57 3.65 -14.04
C PRO A 170 6.61 2.67 -14.59
N SER A 171 7.02 2.81 -15.84
CA SER A 171 8.21 2.12 -16.35
C SER A 171 9.48 2.79 -15.82
N VAL A 172 10.62 2.10 -15.92
CA VAL A 172 11.94 2.69 -15.61
C VAL A 172 12.17 3.95 -16.45
N GLN A 173 11.75 3.95 -17.72
CA GLN A 173 11.85 5.12 -18.59
C GLN A 173 11.00 6.29 -18.10
N ASP A 174 9.76 6.02 -17.63
CA ASP A 174 8.88 7.07 -17.10
C ASP A 174 9.53 7.75 -15.87
N LEU A 175 10.25 6.99 -15.03
CA LEU A 175 10.96 7.53 -13.86
C LEU A 175 12.22 8.32 -14.21
N MET A 176 12.90 7.95 -15.31
CA MET A 176 14.04 8.71 -15.83
C MET A 176 13.60 10.07 -16.38
N GLU A 177 12.44 10.14 -17.03
CA GLU A 177 11.90 11.37 -17.63
C GLU A 177 11.18 12.25 -16.61
N GLU A 178 10.40 11.63 -15.72
CA GLU A 178 9.63 12.29 -14.68
C GLU A 178 9.96 11.66 -13.33
N ARG A 179 10.86 12.30 -12.58
CA ARG A 179 11.29 11.85 -11.24
C ARG A 179 10.12 11.61 -10.27
N PHE A 180 8.96 12.21 -10.50
CA PHE A 180 7.75 12.08 -9.69
C PHE A 180 6.65 11.23 -10.35
N ALA A 181 6.96 10.45 -11.39
CA ALA A 181 6.02 9.50 -11.98
C ALA A 181 5.64 8.43 -10.94
N GLY A 182 4.58 8.69 -10.18
CA GLY A 182 4.13 7.79 -9.12
C GLY A 182 3.39 6.57 -9.64
N GLY A 183 3.40 5.49 -8.87
CA GLY A 183 2.47 4.38 -9.02
C GLY A 183 1.05 4.77 -8.57
N MET A 184 0.13 3.82 -8.71
CA MET A 184 -1.23 3.97 -8.21
C MET A 184 -1.89 2.60 -8.06
N VAL A 185 -2.63 2.41 -6.98
CA VAL A 185 -3.70 1.39 -6.87
C VAL A 185 -5.02 2.07 -6.55
N GLU A 186 -6.02 1.86 -7.39
CA GLU A 186 -7.38 2.34 -7.13
C GLU A 186 -8.26 1.22 -6.57
N PHE A 187 -9.13 1.58 -5.63
CA PHE A 187 -10.00 0.66 -4.92
C PHE A 187 -11.48 1.01 -5.09
N LEU A 188 -12.34 -0.02 -5.01
CA LEU A 188 -13.77 0.15 -4.82
C LEU A 188 -14.08 0.42 -3.35
N GLY A 189 -14.93 1.42 -3.08
CA GLY A 189 -15.31 1.81 -1.72
C GLY A 189 -14.56 3.04 -1.18
N PHE A 190 -13.62 3.60 -1.95
CA PHE A 190 -12.91 4.85 -1.63
C PHE A 190 -13.36 6.02 -2.52
N GLU A 191 -14.59 5.97 -3.04
CA GLU A 191 -15.14 7.03 -3.90
C GLU A 191 -15.29 8.36 -3.16
N PHE A 192 -15.35 8.35 -1.82
CA PHE A 192 -15.39 9.56 -0.98
C PHE A 192 -14.18 10.47 -1.18
N LEU A 193 -13.04 9.95 -1.67
CA LEU A 193 -11.86 10.77 -1.98
C LEU A 193 -12.17 11.84 -3.03
N SER A 194 -13.08 11.55 -3.97
CA SER A 194 -13.51 12.53 -4.99
C SER A 194 -14.26 13.72 -4.39
N GLU A 195 -14.98 13.54 -3.28
CA GLU A 195 -15.68 14.63 -2.58
C GLU A 195 -14.67 15.60 -1.94
N ILE A 196 -13.54 15.08 -1.49
CA ILE A 196 -12.46 15.84 -0.84
C ILE A 196 -11.68 16.66 -1.87
N ASP A 197 -11.33 16.05 -3.02
CA ASP A 197 -10.64 16.76 -4.11
C ASP A 197 -11.47 17.95 -4.64
N VAL A 198 -12.78 17.78 -4.74
CA VAL A 198 -13.72 18.84 -5.12
C VAL A 198 -13.81 19.92 -4.04
N ALA A 199 -13.84 19.52 -2.76
CA ALA A 199 -13.86 20.46 -1.65
C ALA A 199 -12.59 21.33 -1.63
N ASP A 200 -11.40 20.74 -1.77
CA ASP A 200 -10.12 21.50 -1.83
C ASP A 200 -10.11 22.51 -2.98
N THR A 201 -10.69 22.17 -4.14
CA THR A 201 -10.74 23.05 -5.32
C THR A 201 -11.73 24.23 -5.14
N LEU A 202 -12.85 24.02 -4.45
CA LEU A 202 -13.93 25.02 -4.29
C LEU A 202 -13.83 25.86 -3.00
N ASN A 203 -12.94 25.50 -2.07
CA ASN A 203 -12.86 26.06 -0.71
C ASN A 203 -12.15 27.42 -0.58
N LYS A 204 -11.91 28.18 -1.65
CA LYS A 204 -11.50 29.60 -1.47
C LYS A 204 -12.61 30.46 -0.85
N HIS A 205 -13.90 30.07 -0.94
CA HIS A 205 -15.03 30.89 -0.46
C HIS A 205 -16.25 30.13 0.13
N ARG A 206 -16.18 28.83 0.43
CA ARG A 206 -17.34 28.07 0.94
C ARG A 206 -17.14 27.48 2.34
N LYS A 207 -18.25 27.42 3.08
CA LYS A 207 -18.35 26.87 4.44
C LYS A 207 -17.96 25.38 4.41
N LYS A 208 -16.85 25.03 5.06
CA LYS A 208 -16.31 23.67 5.16
C LYS A 208 -17.40 22.72 5.69
N THR A 209 -17.93 21.84 4.85
CA THR A 209 -18.90 20.82 5.27
C THR A 209 -18.13 19.64 5.85
N LYS A 210 -18.35 19.33 7.14
CA LYS A 210 -17.77 18.16 7.79
C LYS A 210 -18.22 16.88 7.09
N GLY A 211 -17.27 16.05 6.70
CA GLY A 211 -17.53 14.74 6.13
C GLY A 211 -18.12 13.75 7.14
N THR A 212 -18.75 12.70 6.65
CA THR A 212 -19.12 11.56 7.48
C THR A 212 -18.62 10.27 6.83
N LEU A 213 -17.90 9.46 7.60
CA LEU A 213 -17.37 8.17 7.16
C LEU A 213 -17.51 7.17 8.31
N SER A 214 -17.88 5.92 8.02
CA SER A 214 -17.93 4.90 9.07
C SER A 214 -16.51 4.63 9.60
N ASN A 215 -16.38 4.37 10.91
CA ASN A 215 -15.09 4.01 11.51
C ASN A 215 -14.44 2.80 10.82
N GLU A 216 -15.24 1.84 10.36
CA GLU A 216 -14.74 0.69 9.61
C GLU A 216 -14.10 1.09 8.28
N THR A 217 -14.75 1.99 7.52
CA THR A 217 -14.22 2.47 6.23
C THR A 217 -12.98 3.34 6.45
N LEU A 218 -13.00 4.22 7.45
CA LEU A 218 -11.85 5.05 7.81
C LEU A 218 -10.64 4.19 8.19
N ASN A 219 -10.80 3.22 9.10
CA ASN A 219 -9.69 2.40 9.55
C ASN A 219 -9.12 1.55 8.41
N ARG A 220 -9.98 1.03 7.53
CA ARG A 220 -9.55 0.32 6.32
C ARG A 220 -8.78 1.22 5.36
N PHE A 221 -9.29 2.42 5.09
CA PHE A 221 -8.60 3.43 4.28
C PHE A 221 -7.23 3.77 4.85
N LEU A 222 -7.15 4.08 6.14
CA LEU A 222 -5.90 4.42 6.80
C LEU A 222 -4.88 3.27 6.74
N CYS A 223 -5.31 2.02 6.89
CA CYS A 223 -4.39 0.88 6.71
C CYS A 223 -3.90 0.77 5.27
N VAL A 224 -4.79 0.94 4.29
CA VAL A 224 -4.38 0.89 2.88
C VAL A 224 -3.42 2.03 2.56
N VAL A 225 -3.72 3.27 2.91
CA VAL A 225 -2.91 4.44 2.52
C VAL A 225 -1.51 4.44 3.15
N VAL A 226 -1.31 3.84 4.34
CA VAL A 226 0.04 3.69 4.92
C VAL A 226 0.76 2.42 4.47
N ALA A 227 0.09 1.50 3.78
CA ALA A 227 0.67 0.20 3.44
C ALA A 227 1.85 0.29 2.47
N GLY A 228 1.85 1.26 1.55
CA GLY A 228 2.97 1.50 0.63
C GLY A 228 4.24 1.92 1.37
N LEU A 229 4.13 2.96 2.20
CA LEU A 229 5.16 3.40 3.15
C LEU A 229 5.69 2.25 4.02
N VAL A 230 4.80 1.43 4.59
CA VAL A 230 5.20 0.30 5.43
C VAL A 230 5.95 -0.76 4.62
N ALA A 231 5.52 -1.03 3.38
CA ALA A 231 6.21 -1.97 2.50
C ALA A 231 7.63 -1.48 2.17
N GLU A 232 7.85 -0.17 1.99
CA GLU A 232 9.18 0.39 1.79
C GLU A 232 10.07 0.21 3.01
N HIS A 233 9.59 0.59 4.20
CA HIS A 233 10.35 0.42 5.44
C HIS A 233 10.72 -1.03 5.73
N LEU A 234 9.86 -1.99 5.39
CA LEU A 234 10.14 -3.42 5.56
C LEU A 234 11.28 -3.93 4.65
N LEU A 235 11.56 -3.28 3.52
CA LEU A 235 12.56 -3.74 2.54
C LEU A 235 13.82 -2.89 2.53
N PHE A 236 13.67 -1.58 2.65
CA PHE A 236 14.74 -0.60 2.47
C PHE A 236 15.13 0.08 3.78
N GLY A 237 14.28 0.01 4.82
CA GLY A 237 14.50 0.67 6.11
C GLY A 237 14.18 2.18 6.12
N TYR A 238 13.73 2.72 4.99
CA TYR A 238 13.27 4.09 4.82
C TYR A 238 12.16 4.14 3.76
N SER A 239 11.65 5.35 3.48
CA SER A 239 10.61 5.56 2.48
C SER A 239 10.78 6.89 1.75
N GLU A 240 10.56 6.86 0.44
CA GLU A 240 10.68 8.03 -0.45
C GLU A 240 9.37 8.36 -1.18
N MET A 241 8.46 7.39 -1.38
CA MET A 241 7.26 7.59 -2.20
C MET A 241 6.02 8.02 -1.40
N LEU A 242 6.14 8.29 -0.11
CA LEU A 242 5.01 8.47 0.80
C LEU A 242 4.20 9.77 0.58
N HIS A 243 4.78 10.78 -0.07
CA HIS A 243 4.25 12.16 -0.06
C HIS A 243 2.78 12.25 -0.50
N SER A 244 2.41 11.56 -1.59
CA SER A 244 1.04 11.59 -2.12
C SER A 244 0.04 10.96 -1.16
N ASP A 245 0.46 9.92 -0.45
CA ASP A 245 -0.39 9.13 0.44
C ASP A 245 -0.55 9.79 1.80
N VAL A 246 0.51 10.40 2.33
CA VAL A 246 0.42 11.25 3.52
C VAL A 246 -0.50 12.44 3.28
N LYS A 247 -0.40 13.09 2.10
CA LYS A 247 -1.31 14.18 1.74
C LYS A 247 -2.77 13.71 1.66
N LYS A 248 -3.06 12.60 0.96
CA LYS A 248 -4.41 12.01 0.90
C LYS A 248 -4.93 11.69 2.30
N MET A 249 -4.10 11.06 3.13
CA MET A 249 -4.43 10.69 4.50
C MET A 249 -4.79 11.92 5.35
N ASP A 250 -3.97 12.97 5.31
CA ASP A 250 -4.19 14.18 6.08
C ASP A 250 -5.42 14.96 5.61
N ASN A 251 -5.67 14.99 4.29
CA ASN A 251 -6.88 15.58 3.74
C ASN A 251 -8.14 14.89 4.26
N VAL A 252 -8.15 13.55 4.32
CA VAL A 252 -9.26 12.78 4.89
C VAL A 252 -9.45 13.05 6.38
N LEU A 253 -8.37 13.05 7.15
CA LEU A 253 -8.44 13.30 8.60
C LEU A 253 -8.92 14.72 8.92
N LYS A 254 -8.47 15.72 8.17
CA LYS A 254 -8.93 17.12 8.26
C LYS A 254 -10.38 17.31 7.81
N TRP A 255 -10.81 16.57 6.78
CA TRP A 255 -12.21 16.61 6.30
C TRP A 255 -13.19 16.02 7.32
N LEU A 256 -12.75 15.01 8.08
CA LEU A 256 -13.48 14.41 9.19
C LEU A 256 -13.36 15.18 10.52
N ASP A 257 -12.55 16.25 10.53
CA ASP A 257 -12.43 17.18 11.67
C ASP A 257 -11.85 16.49 12.92
N PHE A 258 -10.83 15.64 12.71
CA PHE A 258 -10.00 15.08 13.79
C PHE A 258 -8.95 16.10 14.25
N THR A 259 -8.64 16.10 15.54
CA THR A 259 -7.48 16.82 16.09
C THR A 259 -6.18 16.13 15.68
N GLU A 260 -5.05 16.82 15.85
CA GLU A 260 -3.72 16.26 15.56
C GLU A 260 -3.43 15.00 16.41
N ASP A 261 -3.79 15.02 17.70
CA ASP A 261 -3.63 13.86 18.59
C ASP A 261 -4.50 12.68 18.14
N GLU A 262 -5.78 12.92 17.82
CA GLU A 262 -6.68 11.87 17.33
C GLU A 262 -6.19 11.26 16.01
N ALA A 263 -5.72 12.12 15.10
CA ALA A 263 -5.09 11.71 13.86
C ALA A 263 -3.85 10.86 14.12
N TYR A 264 -2.95 11.29 15.02
CA TYR A 264 -1.74 10.57 15.37
C TYR A 264 -2.02 9.14 15.84
N TYR A 265 -2.95 8.95 16.79
CA TYR A 265 -3.28 7.62 17.30
C TYR A 265 -3.89 6.71 16.23
N ARG A 266 -4.73 7.26 15.34
CA ARG A 266 -5.35 6.50 14.25
C ARG A 266 -4.34 6.09 13.18
N VAL A 267 -3.40 6.97 12.85
CA VAL A 267 -2.32 6.67 11.90
C VAL A 267 -1.38 5.62 12.48
N ARG A 268 -0.97 5.75 13.75
CA ARG A 268 -0.14 4.74 14.43
C ARG A 268 -0.84 3.38 14.49
N TYR A 269 -2.14 3.37 14.80
CA TYR A 269 -2.99 2.18 14.75
C TYR A 269 -2.98 1.51 13.37
N ALA A 270 -3.15 2.30 12.31
CA ALA A 270 -3.18 1.80 10.94
C ALA A 270 -1.82 1.26 10.49
N ALA A 271 -0.74 1.95 10.84
CA ALA A 271 0.62 1.51 10.56
C ALA A 271 0.94 0.17 11.25
N LEU A 272 0.58 0.00 12.53
CA LEU A 272 0.76 -1.27 13.25
C LEU A 272 0.01 -2.44 12.58
N ASN A 273 -1.27 -2.25 12.23
CA ASN A 273 -2.03 -3.29 11.55
C ASN A 273 -1.41 -3.62 10.17
N SER A 274 -0.94 -2.61 9.44
CA SER A 274 -0.31 -2.78 8.13
C SER A 274 1.03 -3.51 8.22
N ILE A 275 1.85 -3.20 9.22
CA ILE A 275 3.10 -3.92 9.53
C ILE A 275 2.80 -5.40 9.77
N ILE A 276 1.79 -5.72 10.60
CA ILE A 276 1.41 -7.11 10.88
C ILE A 276 0.98 -7.83 9.60
N MET A 277 0.11 -7.23 8.79
CA MET A 277 -0.36 -7.83 7.53
C MET A 277 0.78 -8.07 6.54
N LEU A 278 1.64 -7.07 6.33
CA LEU A 278 2.71 -7.13 5.31
C LEU A 278 3.88 -8.02 5.74
N SER A 279 4.19 -8.10 7.03
CA SER A 279 5.19 -9.03 7.58
C SER A 279 4.70 -10.47 7.59
N THR A 280 3.41 -10.70 7.89
CA THR A 280 2.81 -12.05 7.89
C THR A 280 2.68 -12.62 6.47
N HIS A 281 2.47 -11.75 5.47
CA HIS A 281 2.22 -12.14 4.08
C HIS A 281 3.32 -11.65 3.13
N ASP A 282 4.58 -11.72 3.56
CA ASP A 282 5.77 -11.28 2.82
C ASP A 282 5.91 -11.97 1.45
N LEU A 283 5.70 -13.28 1.40
CA LEU A 283 5.76 -14.06 0.16
C LEU A 283 4.66 -13.64 -0.83
N ALA A 284 3.45 -13.40 -0.33
CA ALA A 284 2.34 -12.97 -1.17
C ALA A 284 2.59 -11.57 -1.73
N ARG A 285 3.14 -10.65 -0.93
CA ARG A 285 3.55 -9.31 -1.39
C ARG A 285 4.62 -9.39 -2.46
N SER A 286 5.67 -10.19 -2.24
CA SER A 286 6.76 -10.34 -3.20
C SER A 286 6.28 -10.92 -4.54
N LYS A 287 5.46 -11.97 -4.51
CA LYS A 287 4.87 -12.57 -5.72
C LYS A 287 3.88 -11.65 -6.42
N LEU A 288 3.13 -10.86 -5.65
CA LEU A 288 2.25 -9.82 -6.19
C LEU A 288 3.05 -8.74 -6.91
N ALA A 289 4.16 -8.26 -6.35
CA ALA A 289 5.04 -7.29 -6.99
C ALA A 289 5.61 -7.82 -8.32
N GLU A 290 6.02 -9.09 -8.40
CA GLU A 290 6.43 -9.74 -9.66
C GLU A 290 5.31 -9.74 -10.71
N ALA A 291 4.07 -10.03 -10.29
CA ALA A 291 2.91 -9.98 -11.18
C ALA A 291 2.58 -8.55 -11.65
N MET A 292 2.72 -7.56 -10.77
CA MET A 292 2.49 -6.15 -11.11
C MET A 292 3.56 -5.60 -12.04
N ALA A 293 4.83 -5.98 -11.85
CA ALA A 293 5.94 -5.65 -12.75
C ALA A 293 5.70 -6.20 -14.17
N SER A 294 5.08 -7.38 -14.26
CA SER A 294 4.67 -8.00 -15.52
C SER A 294 3.34 -7.46 -16.07
N ARG A 295 2.82 -6.37 -15.51
CA ARG A 295 1.55 -5.70 -15.89
C ARG A 295 0.37 -6.68 -16.02
N ARG A 296 0.31 -7.66 -15.12
CA ARG A 296 -0.74 -8.70 -15.14
C ARG A 296 -2.09 -8.12 -14.70
N SER A 297 -3.19 -8.72 -15.13
CA SER A 297 -4.52 -8.21 -14.77
C SER A 297 -4.83 -8.34 -13.27
N ILE A 298 -5.87 -7.64 -12.80
CA ILE A 298 -6.35 -7.69 -11.41
C ILE A 298 -6.64 -9.14 -11.00
N SER A 299 -7.33 -9.91 -11.84
CA SER A 299 -7.63 -11.33 -11.60
C SER A 299 -6.38 -12.17 -11.38
N PHE A 300 -5.32 -11.92 -12.16
CA PHE A 300 -4.06 -12.64 -12.03
C PHE A 300 -3.35 -12.26 -10.73
N CYS A 301 -3.30 -10.98 -10.38
CA CYS A 301 -2.76 -10.51 -9.10
C CYS A 301 -3.49 -11.14 -7.91
N ILE A 302 -4.84 -11.16 -7.93
CA ILE A 302 -5.65 -11.83 -6.91
C ILE A 302 -5.33 -13.33 -6.84
N HIS A 303 -5.23 -13.99 -8.00
CA HIS A 303 -4.88 -15.40 -8.06
C HIS A 303 -3.49 -15.70 -7.46
N THR A 304 -2.51 -14.85 -7.76
CA THR A 304 -1.15 -14.92 -7.21
C THR A 304 -1.13 -14.78 -5.70
N ILE A 305 -1.88 -13.82 -5.15
CA ILE A 305 -2.03 -13.66 -3.70
C ILE A 305 -2.58 -14.96 -3.11
N GLU A 306 -3.71 -15.45 -3.61
CA GLU A 306 -4.40 -16.63 -3.07
C GLU A 306 -3.56 -17.92 -3.07
N ASN A 307 -2.67 -18.07 -4.04
CA ASN A 307 -1.75 -19.20 -4.12
C ASN A 307 -0.51 -19.02 -3.23
N SER A 308 -0.20 -17.79 -2.84
CA SER A 308 0.96 -17.43 -2.00
C SER A 308 0.61 -17.29 -0.52
N LEU A 309 -0.69 -17.23 -0.18
CA LEU A 309 -1.17 -17.29 1.20
C LEU A 309 -0.93 -18.70 1.77
N LYS A 310 -0.21 -18.76 2.88
CA LYS A 310 0.00 -19.97 3.70
C LYS A 310 -1.21 -20.20 4.60
#